data_AF-A0A5J4RAA8-F1
#
_entry.id   AF-A0A5J4RAA8-F1
#
_cell.length_a   1.000
_cell.length_b   1.000
_cell.length_c   1.000
_cell.angle_alpha   90.00
_cell.angle_beta   90.00
_cell.angle_gamma   90.00
#
_symmetry.space_group_name_H-M   'P 1'
#
loop_
_entity.id
_entity.type
_entity.pdbx_description
1 polymer ?
#
loop_
_entity_poly.entity_id
_entity_poly.type
_entity_poly.pdbx_seq_one_letter_code
_entity_poly.pdbx_strand_id
1 'polypeptide(L)'
;MKTLDEVISLYHQIINETQQELNNVSHRIYRVGTMRLIVFAAGITGIICFRNESYVFIAGIAACTFIPFLALVKRHNRLFHRKEFLEKKTEINEWELKAIGYDTSAFDGGEEFINPAHPYSYDLDLFGSHSLFQYINRTSTLTGKICLANWFNTPLNKQDDIENRQEAVRELAPELTVRQDFRITGLLYKGKVTDEREITNWATSPVFFRRNSVYRVLPTLITAINALLIAWAAIGMVSFNVPGMALVTFVLFGFFFTKRITKIQTLYGKKLQILTTYANLICIIEGMKPQSELLKQIKALLVGDEKQTASKAINRLSALMNALDQRNNIFVALILNGLFFREL
;
A
#
# COMPACT_ATOMS: atom_id res chain seq x y z
N MET A 1 -34.71 -12.80 1.86
CA MET A 1 -33.96 -11.54 2.10
C MET A 1 -33.92 -11.30 3.59
N LYS A 2 -32.81 -10.78 4.13
CA LYS A 2 -32.75 -10.37 5.53
C LYS A 2 -33.72 -9.21 5.77
N THR A 3 -34.35 -9.16 6.94
CA THR A 3 -35.19 -8.02 7.32
C THR A 3 -34.32 -6.78 7.56
N LEU A 4 -34.92 -5.59 7.52
CA LEU A 4 -34.16 -4.35 7.79
C LEU A 4 -33.54 -4.37 9.20
N ASP A 5 -34.28 -4.87 10.19
CA ASP A 5 -33.82 -5.00 11.57
C ASP A 5 -32.64 -5.98 11.71
N GLU A 6 -32.65 -7.08 10.95
CA GLU A 6 -31.51 -8.01 10.86
C GLU A 6 -30.27 -7.35 10.25
N VAL A 7 -30.43 -6.44 9.30
CA VAL A 7 -29.30 -5.70 8.70
C VAL A 7 -28.73 -4.67 9.69
N ILE A 8 -29.61 -3.93 10.37
CA ILE A 8 -29.22 -2.93 11.37
C ILE A 8 -28.48 -3.61 12.53
N SER A 9 -29.05 -4.69 13.09
CA SER A 9 -28.41 -5.45 14.17
C SER A 9 -27.05 -6.03 13.75
N LEU A 10 -26.93 -6.53 12.52
CA LEU A 10 -25.66 -7.01 11.98
C LEU A 10 -24.59 -5.92 11.92
N TYR A 11 -24.92 -4.71 11.48
CA TYR A 11 -23.95 -3.61 11.45
C TYR A 11 -23.55 -3.17 12.87
N HIS A 12 -24.48 -3.10 13.81
CA HIS A 12 -24.15 -2.83 15.21
C HIS A 12 -23.23 -3.91 15.81
N GLN A 13 -23.49 -5.20 15.52
CA GLN A 13 -22.62 -6.30 15.92
C GLN A 13 -21.21 -6.12 15.35
N ILE A 14 -21.09 -5.86 14.04
CA ILE A 14 -19.80 -5.66 13.38
C ILE A 14 -19.03 -4.49 13.99
N ILE A 15 -19.70 -3.37 14.28
CA ILE A 15 -19.09 -2.20 14.91
C ILE A 15 -18.56 -2.56 16.31
N ASN A 16 -19.37 -3.23 17.13
CA ASN A 16 -18.98 -3.62 18.48
C ASN A 16 -17.78 -4.58 18.48
N GLU A 17 -17.80 -5.62 17.64
CA GLU A 17 -16.69 -6.57 17.48
C GLU A 17 -15.41 -5.86 16.99
N THR A 18 -15.55 -4.98 16.00
CA THR A 18 -14.43 -4.23 15.42
C THR A 18 -13.82 -3.28 16.46
N GLN A 19 -14.64 -2.63 17.28
CA GLN A 19 -14.19 -1.72 18.35
C GLN A 19 -13.44 -2.47 19.46
N GLN A 20 -13.90 -3.67 19.84
CA GLN A 20 -13.18 -4.53 20.78
C GLN A 20 -11.81 -4.95 20.21
N GLU A 21 -11.77 -5.34 18.93
CA GLU A 21 -10.51 -5.66 18.27
C GLU A 21 -9.57 -4.44 18.18
N LEU A 22 -10.12 -3.26 17.90
CA LEU A 22 -9.37 -2.01 17.82
C LEU A 22 -8.69 -1.65 19.14
N ASN A 23 -9.39 -1.82 20.27
CA ASN A 23 -8.82 -1.64 21.61
C ASN A 23 -7.66 -2.60 21.84
N ASN A 24 -7.83 -3.89 21.52
CA ASN A 24 -6.79 -4.91 21.64
C ASN A 24 -5.56 -4.60 20.79
N VAL A 25 -5.75 -4.18 19.54
CA VAL A 25 -4.68 -3.79 18.63
C VAL A 25 -3.96 -2.54 19.15
N SER A 26 -4.70 -1.55 19.66
CA SER A 26 -4.13 -0.32 20.23
C SER A 26 -3.24 -0.61 21.46
N HIS A 27 -3.69 -1.48 22.37
CA HIS A 27 -2.84 -1.93 23.49
C HIS A 27 -1.59 -2.67 23.02
N ARG A 28 -1.69 -3.51 21.99
CA ARG A 28 -0.52 -4.19 21.40
C ARG A 28 0.45 -3.20 20.76
N ILE A 29 -0.05 -2.17 20.07
CA ILE A 29 0.76 -1.09 19.49
C ILE A 29 1.55 -0.39 20.59
N TYR A 30 0.89 -0.02 21.69
CA TYR A 30 1.53 0.61 22.84
C TYR A 30 2.62 -0.28 23.44
N ARG A 31 2.31 -1.55 23.75
CA ARG A 31 3.28 -2.51 24.29
C ARG A 31 4.51 -2.69 23.39
N VAL A 32 4.30 -2.83 22.08
CA VAL A 32 5.41 -2.95 21.11
C VAL A 32 6.19 -1.65 21.03
N GLY A 33 5.53 -0.49 21.10
CA GLY A 33 6.18 0.82 21.18
C GLY A 33 7.09 0.95 22.41
N THR A 34 6.60 0.59 23.59
CA THR A 34 7.38 0.59 24.83
C THR A 34 8.55 -0.39 24.78
N MET A 35 8.33 -1.61 24.26
CA MET A 35 9.41 -2.59 24.08
C MET A 35 10.51 -2.06 23.14
N ARG A 36 10.16 -1.35 22.06
CA ARG A 36 11.14 -0.73 21.16
C ARG A 36 12.00 0.30 21.89
N LEU A 37 11.39 1.13 22.74
CA LEU A 37 12.09 2.13 23.52
C LEU A 37 13.05 1.47 24.52
N ILE A 38 12.59 0.43 25.22
CA ILE A 38 13.43 -0.32 26.17
C ILE A 38 14.62 -0.97 25.46
N VAL A 39 14.40 -1.65 24.33
CA VAL A 39 15.48 -2.30 23.56
C VAL A 39 16.48 -1.26 23.03
N PHE A 40 15.99 -0.12 22.56
CA PHE A 40 16.84 0.97 22.09
C PHE A 40 17.69 1.58 23.22
N ALA A 41 17.06 1.88 24.37
CA ALA A 41 17.76 2.38 25.54
C ALA A 41 18.80 1.37 26.06
N ALA A 42 18.44 0.08 26.16
CA ALA A 42 19.35 -0.98 26.54
C ALA A 42 20.54 -1.11 25.57
N GLY A 43 20.33 -0.90 24.27
CA GLY A 43 21.41 -0.88 23.27
C GLY A 43 22.39 0.27 23.51
N ILE A 44 21.87 1.49 23.72
CA ILE A 44 22.71 2.67 24.01
C ILE A 44 23.48 2.47 25.32
N THR A 45 22.78 2.08 26.40
CA THR A 45 23.40 1.84 27.70
C THR A 45 24.45 0.74 27.62
N GLY A 46 24.17 -0.35 26.90
CA GLY A 46 25.13 -1.43 26.68
C GLY A 46 26.40 -0.94 25.96
N ILE A 47 26.27 -0.13 24.91
CA ILE A 47 27.42 0.43 24.19
C ILE A 47 28.24 1.38 25.09
N ILE A 48 27.59 2.19 25.93
CA ILE A 48 28.28 3.13 26.83
C ILE A 48 29.01 2.39 27.96
N CYS A 49 28.33 1.46 28.63
CA CYS A 49 28.88 0.71 29.76
C CYS A 49 30.05 -0.19 29.36
N PHE A 50 30.00 -0.80 28.17
CA PHE A 50 31.03 -1.71 27.67
C PHE A 50 31.93 -1.08 26.60
N ARG A 51 32.06 0.26 26.58
CA ARG A 51 32.85 0.98 25.57
C ARG A 51 34.35 0.61 25.58
N ASN A 52 34.87 0.20 26.73
CA ASN A 52 36.29 -0.15 26.90
C ASN A 52 36.61 -1.60 26.53
N GLU A 53 35.59 -2.40 26.21
CA GLU A 53 35.76 -3.79 25.76
C GLU A 53 36.18 -3.88 24.29
N SER A 54 36.51 -5.09 23.84
CA SER A 54 36.85 -5.34 22.44
C SER A 54 35.73 -4.92 21.48
N TYR A 55 36.11 -4.44 20.28
CA TYR A 55 35.15 -4.07 19.23
C TYR A 55 34.19 -5.22 18.85
N VAL A 56 34.64 -6.47 18.98
CA VAL A 56 33.81 -7.67 18.74
C VAL A 56 32.67 -7.77 19.77
N PHE A 57 32.96 -7.46 21.03
CA PHE A 57 31.96 -7.49 22.11
C PHE A 57 30.91 -6.39 21.92
N ILE A 58 31.34 -5.17 21.57
CA ILE A 58 30.45 -4.04 21.27
C ILE A 58 29.57 -4.35 20.05
N ALA A 59 30.15 -4.93 18.99
CA ALA A 59 29.40 -5.37 17.81
C ALA A 59 28.35 -6.45 18.17
N GLY A 60 28.68 -7.36 19.09
CA GLY A 60 27.73 -8.34 19.63
C GLY A 60 26.54 -7.70 20.33
N ILE A 61 26.78 -6.72 21.21
CA ILE A 61 25.71 -5.95 21.90
C ILE A 61 24.84 -5.19 20.88
N ALA A 62 25.47 -4.54 19.91
CA ALA A 62 24.76 -3.82 18.86
C ALA A 62 23.87 -4.78 18.04
N ALA A 63 24.37 -5.94 17.63
CA ALA A 63 23.59 -6.94 16.91
C ALA A 63 22.42 -7.48 17.76
N CYS A 64 22.67 -7.84 19.02
CA CYS A 64 21.68 -8.37 19.95
C CYS A 64 20.54 -7.39 20.27
N THR A 65 20.78 -6.08 20.16
CA THR A 65 19.74 -5.06 20.37
C THR A 65 19.08 -4.61 19.06
N PHE A 66 19.85 -4.50 17.98
CA PHE A 66 19.36 -4.03 16.69
C PHE A 66 18.44 -5.03 15.98
N ILE A 67 18.77 -6.34 16.01
CA ILE A 67 17.94 -7.36 15.36
C ILE A 67 16.53 -7.43 15.96
N PRO A 68 16.35 -7.54 17.30
CA PRO A 68 15.02 -7.48 17.91
C PRO A 68 14.31 -6.15 17.66
N PHE A 69 15.05 -5.03 17.65
CA PHE A 69 14.47 -3.72 17.35
C PHE A 69 13.84 -3.68 15.95
N LEU A 70 14.53 -4.16 14.91
CA LEU A 70 13.98 -4.25 13.56
C LEU A 70 12.74 -5.15 13.48
N ALA A 71 12.77 -6.29 14.18
CA ALA A 71 11.61 -7.19 14.25
C ALA A 71 10.40 -6.49 14.90
N LEU A 72 10.61 -5.72 15.98
CA LEU A 72 9.59 -4.94 16.64
C LEU A 72 9.05 -3.80 15.77
N VAL A 73 9.91 -3.13 14.98
CA VAL A 73 9.48 -2.11 14.00
C VAL A 73 8.53 -2.73 12.97
N LYS A 74 8.90 -3.88 12.39
CA LYS A 74 8.04 -4.57 11.42
C LYS A 74 6.70 -4.99 12.04
N ARG A 75 6.73 -5.50 13.27
CA ARG A 75 5.51 -5.87 14.02
C ARG A 75 4.64 -4.65 14.31
N HIS A 76 5.24 -3.53 14.70
CA HIS A 76 4.53 -2.27 14.95
C HIS A 76 3.82 -1.78 13.69
N ASN A 77 4.50 -1.74 12.54
CA ASN A 77 3.90 -1.31 11.28
C ASN A 77 2.74 -2.22 10.88
N ARG A 78 2.87 -3.55 11.04
CA ARG A 78 1.77 -4.49 10.77
C ARG A 78 0.56 -4.25 11.68
N LEU A 79 0.79 -3.98 12.96
CA LEU A 79 -0.30 -3.65 13.89
C LEU A 79 -0.96 -2.32 13.54
N PHE A 80 -0.18 -1.33 13.11
CA PHE A 80 -0.70 -0.03 12.69
C PHE A 80 -1.60 -0.15 11.45
N HIS A 81 -1.19 -0.90 10.42
CA HIS A 81 -2.06 -1.17 9.27
C HIS A 81 -3.33 -1.93 9.64
N ARG A 82 -3.25 -2.88 10.59
CA ARG A 82 -4.45 -3.55 11.11
C ARG A 82 -5.37 -2.57 11.82
N LYS A 83 -4.80 -1.63 12.59
CA LYS A 83 -5.56 -0.56 13.26
C LYS A 83 -6.30 0.29 12.23
N GLU A 84 -5.62 0.81 11.23
CA GLU A 84 -6.24 1.63 10.16
C GLU A 84 -7.39 0.87 9.48
N PHE A 85 -7.19 -0.42 9.17
CA PHE A 85 -8.23 -1.26 8.59
C PHE A 85 -9.46 -1.39 9.49
N LEU A 86 -9.26 -1.62 10.79
CA LEU A 86 -10.36 -1.72 11.75
C LEU A 86 -11.09 -0.38 11.93
N GLU A 87 -10.37 0.73 12.02
CA GLU A 87 -10.97 2.08 12.09
C GLU A 87 -11.85 2.34 10.87
N LYS A 88 -11.33 2.06 9.67
CA LYS A 88 -12.09 2.23 8.43
C LYS A 88 -13.28 1.27 8.35
N LYS A 89 -13.15 0.05 8.89
CA LYS A 89 -14.25 -0.91 8.98
C LYS A 89 -15.38 -0.39 9.87
N THR A 90 -15.06 0.15 11.04
CA THR A 90 -16.07 0.80 11.91
C THR A 90 -16.76 1.94 11.17
N GLU A 91 -15.98 2.86 10.59
CA GLU A 91 -16.46 4.05 9.88
C GLU A 91 -17.41 3.71 8.73
N ILE A 92 -17.09 2.72 7.87
CA ILE A 92 -18.00 2.36 6.77
C ILE A 92 -19.33 1.76 7.28
N ASN A 93 -19.32 1.02 8.39
CA ASN A 93 -20.54 0.43 8.94
C ASN A 93 -21.40 1.51 9.61
N GLU A 94 -20.78 2.48 10.27
CA GLU A 94 -21.48 3.66 10.80
C GLU A 94 -22.12 4.49 9.67
N TRP A 95 -21.43 4.65 8.54
CA TRP A 95 -21.98 5.32 7.37
C TRP A 95 -23.19 4.58 6.78
N GLU A 96 -23.15 3.24 6.72
CA GLU A 96 -24.30 2.47 6.25
C GLU A 96 -25.49 2.55 7.21
N LEU A 97 -25.25 2.57 8.53
CA LEU A 97 -26.32 2.80 9.52
C LEU A 97 -26.96 4.18 9.35
N LYS A 98 -26.16 5.23 9.14
CA LYS A 98 -26.67 6.58 8.84
C LYS A 98 -27.47 6.62 7.53
N ALA A 99 -26.97 5.94 6.48
CA ALA A 99 -27.64 5.87 5.19
C ALA A 99 -29.02 5.20 5.27
N ILE A 100 -29.15 4.16 6.11
CA ILE A 100 -30.45 3.52 6.40
C ILE A 100 -31.42 4.53 7.04
N GLY A 101 -30.91 5.44 7.88
CA GLY A 101 -31.64 6.58 8.43
C GLY A 101 -31.79 7.78 7.50
N TYR A 102 -31.55 7.62 6.19
CA TYR A 102 -31.58 8.66 5.15
C TYR A 102 -30.53 9.78 5.29
N ASP A 103 -29.55 9.63 6.18
CA ASP A 103 -28.38 10.51 6.23
C ASP A 103 -27.27 9.97 5.30
N THR A 104 -27.14 10.59 4.12
CA THR A 104 -26.14 10.24 3.10
C THR A 104 -24.95 11.18 3.05
N SER A 105 -24.78 12.05 4.06
CA SER A 105 -23.71 13.06 4.10
C SER A 105 -22.28 12.49 4.00
N ALA A 106 -22.10 11.22 4.35
CA ALA A 106 -20.82 10.52 4.26
C ALA A 106 -20.40 10.09 2.84
N PHE A 107 -21.32 10.16 1.87
CA PHE A 107 -21.10 9.71 0.49
C PHE A 107 -20.97 10.90 -0.45
N ASP A 108 -20.13 10.74 -1.48
CA ASP A 108 -19.88 11.76 -2.50
C ASP A 108 -21.07 11.81 -3.48
N GLY A 109 -21.66 13.00 -3.64
CA GLY A 109 -22.83 13.24 -4.49
C GLY A 109 -22.51 13.40 -5.98
N GLY A 110 -21.23 13.46 -6.34
CA GLY A 110 -20.79 13.56 -7.73
C GLY A 110 -21.13 14.91 -8.36
N GLU A 111 -20.94 16.02 -7.63
CA GLU A 111 -21.24 17.36 -8.13
C GLU A 111 -20.55 17.66 -9.48
N GLU A 112 -19.39 17.04 -9.74
CA GLU A 112 -18.67 17.21 -11.00
C GLU A 112 -19.38 16.61 -12.23
N PHE A 113 -20.40 15.76 -12.05
CA PHE A 113 -21.14 15.11 -13.12
C PHE A 113 -22.48 15.81 -13.45
N ILE A 114 -22.81 16.90 -12.75
CA ILE A 114 -24.02 17.68 -13.02
C ILE A 114 -23.94 18.28 -14.43
N ASN A 115 -24.91 17.96 -15.26
CA ASN A 115 -25.02 18.49 -16.62
C ASN A 115 -26.45 18.99 -16.90
N PRO A 116 -26.69 20.32 -16.87
CA PRO A 116 -28.00 20.90 -17.18
C PRO A 116 -28.51 20.61 -18.59
N ALA A 117 -27.62 20.26 -19.52
CA ALA A 117 -27.99 19.93 -20.91
C ALA A 117 -28.34 18.44 -21.09
N HIS A 118 -28.22 17.60 -20.06
CA HIS A 118 -28.57 16.20 -20.16
C HIS A 118 -30.10 16.03 -20.24
N PRO A 119 -30.65 15.11 -21.06
CA PRO A 119 -32.09 14.98 -21.27
C PRO A 119 -32.97 14.71 -20.03
N TYR A 120 -32.36 14.34 -18.90
CA TYR A 120 -33.09 13.98 -17.67
C TYR A 120 -32.27 14.08 -16.38
N SER A 121 -30.94 14.15 -16.43
CA SER A 121 -30.12 13.93 -15.22
C SER A 121 -30.23 15.10 -14.24
N TYR A 122 -30.46 16.30 -14.77
CA TYR A 122 -30.66 17.52 -13.98
C TYR A 122 -32.04 17.52 -13.33
N ASP A 123 -33.09 17.19 -14.09
CA ASP A 123 -34.47 17.20 -13.59
C ASP A 123 -34.75 16.10 -12.56
N LEU A 124 -34.07 14.95 -12.66
CA LEU A 124 -34.20 13.84 -11.71
C LEU A 124 -33.26 13.94 -10.51
N ASP A 125 -32.54 15.06 -10.35
CA ASP A 125 -31.55 15.28 -9.29
C ASP A 125 -30.60 14.07 -9.16
N LEU A 126 -30.07 13.58 -10.29
CA LEU A 126 -29.24 12.37 -10.29
C LEU A 126 -27.92 12.59 -9.57
N PHE A 127 -27.38 13.81 -9.55
CA PHE A 127 -26.09 14.16 -8.94
C PHE A 127 -26.23 15.37 -8.01
N GLY A 128 -25.28 15.51 -7.08
CA GLY A 128 -25.24 16.56 -6.06
C GLY A 128 -25.72 16.09 -4.68
N SER A 129 -25.96 17.05 -3.79
CA SER A 129 -26.42 16.79 -2.42
C SER A 129 -27.84 16.20 -2.40
N HIS A 130 -28.04 15.15 -1.61
CA HIS A 130 -29.27 14.36 -1.49
C HIS A 130 -29.73 13.69 -2.79
N SER A 131 -28.82 13.53 -3.75
CA SER A 131 -29.12 12.90 -5.05
C SER A 131 -29.24 11.38 -4.97
N LEU A 132 -29.87 10.79 -6.00
CA LEU A 132 -29.91 9.33 -6.16
C LEU A 132 -28.50 8.73 -6.27
N PHE A 133 -27.58 9.43 -6.93
CA PHE A 133 -26.18 9.01 -6.98
C PHE A 133 -25.55 8.98 -5.60
N GLN A 134 -25.72 10.03 -4.78
CA GLN A 134 -25.20 10.06 -3.41
C GLN A 134 -25.76 8.89 -2.58
N TYR A 135 -27.05 8.60 -2.73
CA TYR A 135 -27.70 7.49 -2.05
C TYR A 135 -27.21 6.12 -2.50
N ILE A 136 -26.75 5.96 -3.75
CA ILE A 136 -26.29 4.68 -4.32
C ILE A 136 -24.77 4.48 -4.21
N ASN A 137 -23.98 5.55 -4.23
CA ASN A 137 -22.54 5.53 -4.38
C ASN A 137 -21.80 4.86 -3.20
N ARG A 138 -21.27 3.65 -3.42
CA ARG A 138 -20.32 2.96 -2.50
C ARG A 138 -18.95 2.76 -3.15
N THR A 139 -18.66 3.51 -4.21
CA THR A 139 -17.41 3.38 -4.94
C THR A 139 -16.22 3.78 -4.07
N SER A 140 -15.08 3.13 -4.28
CA SER A 140 -13.87 3.36 -3.46
C SER A 140 -12.70 3.91 -4.28
N THR A 141 -12.87 4.02 -5.60
CA THR A 141 -11.87 4.54 -6.53
C THR A 141 -12.51 5.58 -7.43
N LEU A 142 -11.71 6.52 -7.93
CA LEU A 142 -12.20 7.54 -8.87
C LEU A 142 -12.72 6.89 -10.16
N THR A 143 -12.00 5.93 -10.72
CA THR A 143 -12.44 5.20 -11.92
C THR A 143 -13.77 4.48 -11.69
N GLY A 144 -13.97 3.90 -10.50
CA GLY A 144 -15.26 3.33 -10.10
C GLY A 144 -16.36 4.39 -10.01
N LYS A 145 -16.06 5.57 -9.44
CA LYS A 145 -16.99 6.70 -9.35
C LYS A 145 -17.43 7.18 -10.74
N ILE A 146 -16.49 7.39 -11.64
CA ILE A 146 -16.74 7.79 -13.04
C ILE A 146 -17.56 6.72 -13.76
N CYS A 147 -17.21 5.43 -13.59
CA CYS A 147 -17.94 4.32 -14.17
C CYS A 147 -19.41 4.30 -13.72
N LEU A 148 -19.66 4.46 -12.41
CA LEU A 148 -21.01 4.54 -11.86
C LEU A 148 -21.77 5.76 -12.40
N ALA A 149 -21.14 6.94 -12.45
CA ALA A 149 -21.76 8.15 -12.98
C ALA A 149 -22.16 7.98 -14.46
N ASN A 150 -21.30 7.34 -15.26
CA ASN A 150 -21.61 7.01 -16.64
C ASN A 150 -22.79 6.05 -16.77
N TRP A 151 -22.97 5.10 -15.83
CA TRP A 151 -24.15 4.22 -15.83
C TRP A 151 -25.46 4.96 -15.54
N PHE A 152 -25.42 6.05 -14.77
CA PHE A 152 -26.57 6.92 -14.53
C PHE A 152 -26.89 7.79 -15.75
N ASN A 153 -25.86 8.33 -16.40
CA ASN A 153 -26.00 9.15 -17.60
C ASN A 153 -26.35 8.34 -18.86
N THR A 154 -26.00 7.05 -18.90
CA THR A 154 -26.25 6.19 -20.05
C THR A 154 -26.73 4.80 -19.60
N PRO A 155 -28.03 4.66 -19.28
CA PRO A 155 -28.64 3.40 -18.91
C PRO A 155 -28.55 2.37 -20.03
N LEU A 156 -28.52 1.10 -19.65
CA LEU A 156 -28.60 0.00 -20.60
C LEU A 156 -30.00 -0.05 -21.22
N ASN A 157 -30.06 -0.35 -22.51
CA ASN A 157 -31.30 -0.45 -23.29
C ASN A 157 -31.61 -1.89 -23.76
N LYS A 158 -30.68 -2.82 -23.57
CA LYS A 158 -30.85 -4.25 -23.89
C LYS A 158 -31.18 -5.04 -22.64
N GLN A 159 -32.22 -5.87 -22.74
CA GLN A 159 -32.67 -6.72 -21.63
C GLN A 159 -31.56 -7.63 -21.11
N ASP A 160 -30.86 -8.34 -22.00
CA ASP A 160 -29.79 -9.28 -21.62
C ASP A 160 -28.68 -8.59 -20.81
N ASP A 161 -28.27 -7.38 -21.19
CA ASP A 161 -27.23 -6.62 -20.47
C ASP A 161 -27.71 -6.20 -19.07
N ILE A 162 -28.99 -5.83 -18.95
CA ILE A 162 -29.62 -5.46 -17.67
C ILE A 162 -29.68 -6.68 -16.75
N GLU A 163 -30.16 -7.81 -17.25
CA GLU A 163 -30.31 -9.06 -16.49
C GLU A 163 -28.94 -9.59 -16.03
N ASN A 164 -27.93 -9.57 -16.90
CA ASN A 164 -26.55 -9.94 -16.55
C ASN A 164 -25.99 -9.08 -15.40
N ARG A 165 -26.25 -7.77 -15.43
CA ARG A 165 -25.81 -6.87 -14.34
C ARG A 165 -26.58 -7.13 -13.05
N GLN A 166 -27.89 -7.35 -13.13
CA GLN A 166 -28.72 -7.67 -11.96
C GLN A 166 -28.31 -8.99 -11.33
N GLU A 167 -27.98 -10.01 -12.12
CA GLU A 167 -27.48 -11.29 -11.64
C GLU A 167 -26.16 -11.12 -10.89
N ALA A 168 -25.21 -10.38 -11.44
CA ALA A 168 -23.95 -10.08 -10.77
C ALA A 168 -24.15 -9.34 -9.43
N VAL A 169 -25.06 -8.35 -9.38
CA VAL A 169 -25.41 -7.66 -8.13
C VAL A 169 -26.06 -8.62 -7.13
N ARG A 170 -26.95 -9.50 -7.58
CA ARG A 170 -27.64 -10.49 -6.74
C ARG A 170 -26.66 -11.50 -6.15
N GLU A 171 -25.64 -11.90 -6.91
CA GLU A 171 -24.55 -12.77 -6.43
C GLU A 171 -23.68 -12.08 -5.38
N LEU A 172 -23.35 -10.79 -5.56
CA LEU A 172 -22.50 -10.04 -4.62
C LEU A 172 -23.24 -9.58 -3.36
N ALA A 173 -24.56 -9.39 -3.42
CA ALA A 173 -25.37 -8.91 -2.30
C ALA A 173 -25.16 -9.73 -0.99
N PRO A 174 -25.21 -11.07 -0.98
CA PRO A 174 -24.99 -11.86 0.24
C PRO A 174 -23.54 -11.84 0.75
N GLU A 175 -22.55 -11.55 -0.11
CA GLU A 175 -21.12 -11.60 0.19
C GLU A 175 -20.63 -10.35 0.95
N LEU A 176 -21.19 -10.12 2.15
CA LEU A 176 -20.94 -8.91 2.94
C LEU A 176 -19.45 -8.69 3.23
N THR A 177 -18.73 -9.74 3.64
CA THR A 177 -17.31 -9.65 3.98
C THR A 177 -16.48 -9.22 2.77
N VAL A 178 -16.74 -9.81 1.60
CA VAL A 178 -16.06 -9.44 0.35
C VAL A 178 -16.35 -7.99 -0.02
N ARG A 179 -17.62 -7.56 0.06
CA ARG A 179 -18.02 -6.18 -0.22
C ARG A 179 -17.34 -5.18 0.72
N GLN A 180 -17.29 -5.47 2.01
CA GLN A 180 -16.64 -4.61 3.00
C GLN A 180 -15.13 -4.59 2.81
N ASP A 181 -14.48 -5.74 2.67
CA ASP A 181 -13.03 -5.83 2.49
C ASP A 181 -12.58 -5.11 1.22
N PHE A 182 -13.35 -5.23 0.12
CA PHE A 182 -13.11 -4.50 -1.12
C PHE A 182 -13.21 -2.99 -0.89
N ARG A 183 -14.30 -2.53 -0.26
CA ARG A 183 -14.53 -1.11 -0.01
C ARG A 183 -13.48 -0.50 0.92
N ILE A 184 -13.17 -1.18 2.04
CA ILE A 184 -12.15 -0.74 3.00
C ILE A 184 -10.79 -0.66 2.31
N THR A 185 -10.40 -1.69 1.56
CA THR A 185 -9.13 -1.73 0.83
C THR A 185 -9.00 -0.55 -0.14
N GLY A 186 -10.07 -0.20 -0.85
CA GLY A 186 -10.07 0.96 -1.74
C GLY A 186 -10.00 2.30 -0.99
N LEU A 187 -10.73 2.43 0.13
CA LEU A 187 -10.82 3.67 0.89
C LEU A 187 -9.59 3.98 1.76
N LEU A 188 -8.88 2.96 2.26
CA LEU A 188 -7.67 3.13 3.08
C LEU A 188 -6.55 3.83 2.32
N TYR A 189 -6.54 3.72 0.99
CA TYR A 189 -5.44 4.18 0.17
C TYR A 189 -5.95 5.18 -0.87
N LYS A 190 -6.26 6.39 -0.39
CA LYS A 190 -6.53 7.56 -1.23
C LYS A 190 -5.22 8.08 -1.83
N GLY A 191 -4.70 7.37 -2.83
CA GLY A 191 -3.78 7.99 -3.77
C GLY A 191 -4.49 9.20 -4.40
N LYS A 192 -3.80 10.34 -4.52
CA LYS A 192 -4.34 11.47 -5.29
C LYS A 192 -4.66 10.98 -6.70
N VAL A 193 -5.77 11.48 -7.24
CA VAL A 193 -6.22 11.31 -8.62
C VAL A 193 -5.01 11.19 -9.54
N THR A 194 -4.67 9.97 -9.93
CA THR A 194 -3.68 9.76 -10.98
C THR A 194 -4.49 9.44 -12.20
N ASP A 195 -4.44 10.39 -13.14
CA ASP A 195 -5.02 10.27 -14.45
C ASP A 195 -4.62 8.91 -15.03
N GLU A 196 -5.58 8.13 -15.50
CA GLU A 196 -5.32 6.82 -16.14
C GLU A 196 -4.24 6.96 -17.22
N ARG A 197 -4.24 8.11 -17.91
CA ARG A 197 -3.22 8.51 -18.90
C ARG A 197 -1.82 8.57 -18.32
N GLU A 198 -1.64 9.00 -17.08
CA GLU A 198 -0.33 9.03 -16.43
C GLU A 198 0.22 7.64 -16.10
N ILE A 199 -0.66 6.66 -15.83
CA ILE A 199 -0.26 5.27 -15.60
C ILE A 199 0.10 4.62 -16.94
N THR A 200 -0.69 4.85 -17.99
CA THR A 200 -0.42 4.32 -19.35
C THR A 200 0.87 4.92 -19.93
N ASN A 201 1.10 6.22 -19.75
CA ASN A 201 2.34 6.89 -20.13
C ASN A 201 3.55 6.39 -19.33
N TRP A 202 3.34 5.98 -18.08
CA TRP A 202 4.39 5.34 -17.28
C TRP A 202 4.74 3.93 -17.79
N ALA A 203 3.73 3.09 -18.07
CA ALA A 203 3.92 1.74 -18.58
C ALA A 203 4.67 1.70 -19.92
N THR A 204 4.53 2.78 -20.71
CA THR A 204 5.19 2.95 -22.02
C THR A 204 6.52 3.72 -21.94
N SER A 205 6.91 4.19 -20.76
CA SER A 205 8.13 5.01 -20.62
C SER A 205 9.41 4.19 -20.88
N PRO A 206 10.38 4.74 -21.64
CA PRO A 206 11.59 4.01 -22.01
C PRO A 206 12.49 3.74 -20.79
N VAL A 207 12.96 2.49 -20.67
CA VAL A 207 13.84 2.03 -19.58
C VAL A 207 15.25 2.58 -19.76
N PHE A 208 15.49 3.80 -19.28
CA PHE A 208 16.76 4.53 -19.46
C PHE A 208 17.96 3.85 -18.76
N PHE A 209 17.74 3.23 -17.60
CA PHE A 209 18.81 2.69 -16.75
C PHE A 209 19.37 1.34 -17.20
N ARG A 210 18.61 0.53 -17.97
CA ARG A 210 19.05 -0.83 -18.36
C ARG A 210 20.15 -0.81 -19.43
N ARG A 211 20.37 0.31 -20.12
CA ARG A 211 21.20 0.40 -21.33
C ARG A 211 22.69 0.74 -21.08
N ASN A 212 23.06 1.32 -19.94
CA ASN A 212 24.46 1.66 -19.64
C ASN A 212 25.14 0.63 -18.74
N SER A 213 26.17 -0.05 -19.29
CA SER A 213 26.95 -1.09 -18.58
C SER A 213 27.67 -0.57 -17.33
N VAL A 214 28.00 0.72 -17.29
CA VAL A 214 28.64 1.38 -16.15
C VAL A 214 27.82 1.20 -14.87
N TYR A 215 26.48 1.27 -14.97
CA TYR A 215 25.61 1.18 -13.80
C TYR A 215 25.49 -0.25 -13.24
N ARG A 216 25.85 -1.28 -14.03
CA ARG A 216 25.82 -2.68 -13.60
C ARG A 216 27.13 -3.13 -12.93
N VAL A 217 28.25 -2.55 -13.35
CA VAL A 217 29.61 -2.95 -12.91
C VAL A 217 30.05 -2.17 -11.67
N LEU A 218 29.60 -0.93 -11.50
CA LEU A 218 30.03 -0.09 -10.38
C LEU A 218 29.68 -0.65 -8.98
N PRO A 219 28.49 -1.24 -8.74
CA PRO A 219 28.14 -1.80 -7.42
C PRO A 219 28.99 -3.03 -7.05
N THR A 220 29.24 -3.90 -8.02
CA THR A 220 30.04 -5.12 -7.82
C THR A 220 31.49 -4.77 -7.55
N LEU A 221 32.02 -3.76 -8.24
CA LEU A 221 33.39 -3.30 -8.07
C LEU A 221 33.62 -2.63 -6.70
N ILE A 222 32.68 -1.80 -6.23
CA ILE A 222 32.79 -1.15 -4.91
C ILE A 222 32.58 -2.17 -3.77
N THR A 223 31.67 -3.13 -3.93
CA THR A 223 31.50 -4.23 -2.96
C THR A 223 32.76 -5.07 -2.85
N ALA A 224 33.42 -5.38 -3.97
CA ALA A 224 34.67 -6.12 -3.99
C ALA A 224 35.81 -5.35 -3.30
N ILE A 225 35.91 -4.03 -3.54
CA ILE A 225 36.90 -3.16 -2.88
C ILE A 225 36.67 -3.12 -1.36
N ASN A 226 35.43 -2.97 -0.91
CA ASN A 226 35.11 -2.98 0.52
C ASN A 226 35.44 -4.33 1.17
N ALA A 227 35.11 -5.45 0.51
CA ALA A 227 35.46 -6.78 1.00
C ALA A 227 36.98 -7.00 1.12
N LEU A 228 37.75 -6.51 0.14
CA LEU A 228 39.21 -6.55 0.16
C LEU A 228 39.81 -5.70 1.29
N LEU A 229 39.30 -4.49 1.50
CA LEU A 229 39.75 -3.62 2.59
C LEU A 229 39.46 -4.22 3.97
N ILE A 230 38.30 -4.86 4.15
CA ILE A 230 37.94 -5.56 5.39
C ILE A 230 38.85 -6.79 5.59
N ALA A 231 39.12 -7.56 4.54
CA ALA A 231 40.02 -8.71 4.60
C ALA A 231 41.47 -8.29 4.96
N TRP A 232 41.99 -7.22 4.36
CA TRP A 232 43.32 -6.68 4.68
C TRP A 232 43.42 -6.10 6.09
N ALA A 233 42.36 -5.47 6.59
CA ALA A 233 42.30 -5.04 7.98
C ALA A 233 42.25 -6.23 8.95
N ALA A 234 41.56 -7.31 8.61
CA ALA A 234 41.50 -8.53 9.41
C ALA A 234 42.84 -9.29 9.49
N ILE A 235 43.67 -9.20 8.44
CA ILE A 235 45.03 -9.75 8.41
C ILE A 235 46.04 -8.81 9.12
N GLY A 236 45.60 -7.64 9.60
CA GLY A 236 46.43 -6.70 10.37
C GLY A 236 47.37 -5.84 9.53
N MET A 237 47.25 -5.88 8.20
CA MET A 237 48.09 -5.08 7.30
C MET A 237 47.71 -3.58 7.29
N VAL A 238 46.48 -3.24 7.72
CA VAL A 238 45.96 -1.87 7.72
C VAL A 238 45.16 -1.62 8.99
N SER A 239 45.27 -0.41 9.56
CA SER A 239 44.48 0.02 10.71
C SER A 239 42.97 0.03 10.39
N PHE A 240 42.15 -0.37 11.36
CA PHE A 240 40.68 -0.40 11.26
C PHE A 240 40.04 0.96 10.92
N ASN A 241 40.79 2.07 11.04
CA ASN A 241 40.37 3.40 10.65
C ASN A 241 40.24 3.58 9.13
N VAL A 242 41.00 2.82 8.32
CA VAL A 242 41.01 2.97 6.85
C VAL A 242 39.74 2.43 6.19
N PRO A 243 39.24 1.22 6.51
CA PRO A 243 37.92 0.77 6.06
C PRO A 243 36.79 1.69 6.55
N GLY A 244 36.90 2.22 7.78
CA GLY A 244 35.93 3.17 8.33
C GLY A 244 35.84 4.46 7.52
N MET A 245 36.99 5.07 7.19
CA MET A 245 37.03 6.27 6.34
C MET A 245 36.56 6.01 4.92
N ALA A 246 36.94 4.87 4.32
CA ALA A 246 36.47 4.47 3.00
C ALA A 246 34.93 4.35 2.95
N LEU A 247 34.34 3.73 3.97
CA LEU A 247 32.90 3.57 4.11
C LEU A 247 32.20 4.94 4.22
N VAL A 248 32.73 5.87 5.01
CA VAL A 248 32.21 7.25 5.10
C VAL A 248 32.31 7.98 3.76
N THR A 249 33.43 7.86 3.04
CA THR A 249 33.58 8.50 1.73
C THR A 249 32.63 7.92 0.67
N PHE A 250 32.41 6.61 0.67
CA PHE A 250 31.44 5.96 -0.22
C PHE A 250 30.00 6.36 0.11
N VAL A 251 29.65 6.45 1.39
CA VAL A 251 28.33 6.96 1.82
C VAL A 251 28.12 8.40 1.33
N LEU A 252 29.12 9.28 1.49
CA LEU A 252 29.04 10.66 1.02
C LEU A 252 28.92 10.75 -0.52
N PHE A 253 29.67 9.92 -1.25
CA PHE A 253 29.57 9.84 -2.72
C PHE A 253 28.20 9.32 -3.18
N GLY A 254 27.64 8.34 -2.47
CA GLY A 254 26.30 7.82 -2.73
C GLY A 254 25.20 8.87 -2.53
N PHE A 255 25.29 9.69 -1.49
CA PHE A 255 24.36 10.82 -1.29
C PHE A 255 24.36 11.82 -2.48
N PHE A 256 25.49 12.00 -3.16
CA PHE A 256 25.60 12.87 -4.33
C PHE A 256 24.89 12.30 -5.57
N PHE A 257 25.01 10.99 -5.81
CA PHE A 257 24.30 10.29 -6.89
C PHE A 257 22.80 10.15 -6.61
N THR A 258 22.43 9.96 -5.34
CA THR A 258 21.05 9.77 -4.90
C THR A 258 20.19 11.00 -5.23
N LYS A 259 20.70 12.23 -5.05
CA LYS A 259 19.94 13.47 -5.37
C LYS A 259 19.39 13.55 -6.81
N ARG A 260 20.06 12.95 -7.81
CA ARG A 260 19.57 12.91 -9.20
C ARG A 260 18.49 11.85 -9.42
N ILE A 261 18.47 10.80 -8.61
CA ILE A 261 17.50 9.69 -8.67
C ILE A 261 16.25 9.99 -7.82
N THR A 262 16.38 10.75 -6.72
CA THR A 262 15.27 11.10 -5.83
C THR A 262 14.16 11.92 -6.51
N LYS A 263 14.50 12.72 -7.54
CA LYS A 263 13.54 13.58 -8.27
C LYS A 263 12.61 12.78 -9.19
N ILE A 264 13.11 11.64 -9.68
CA ILE A 264 12.31 10.62 -10.35
C ILE A 264 11.39 10.03 -9.28
N GLN A 265 11.95 9.51 -8.18
CA GLN A 265 11.25 8.72 -7.17
C GLN A 265 10.02 9.37 -6.47
N THR A 266 10.02 10.68 -6.18
CA THR A 266 8.87 11.34 -5.52
C THR A 266 7.63 11.44 -6.41
N LEU A 267 7.78 11.44 -7.74
CA LEU A 267 6.70 11.30 -8.71
C LEU A 267 6.20 9.85 -8.83
N TYR A 268 7.06 8.85 -8.55
CA TYR A 268 6.72 7.42 -8.71
C TYR A 268 6.15 6.78 -7.44
N GLY A 269 6.56 7.20 -6.24
CA GLY A 269 6.08 6.60 -4.97
C GLY A 269 4.57 6.75 -4.78
N LYS A 270 3.98 7.90 -5.16
CA LYS A 270 2.52 8.11 -5.14
C LYS A 270 1.78 7.23 -6.15
N LYS A 271 2.38 6.98 -7.32
CA LYS A 271 1.80 6.13 -8.38
C LYS A 271 1.83 4.65 -7.99
N LEU A 272 2.90 4.22 -7.30
CA LEU A 272 3.02 2.86 -6.81
C LEU A 272 1.99 2.51 -5.74
N GLN A 273 1.66 3.47 -4.87
CA GLN A 273 0.61 3.27 -3.87
C GLN A 273 -0.73 2.95 -4.53
N ILE A 274 -1.08 3.66 -5.60
CA ILE A 274 -2.32 3.42 -6.37
C ILE A 274 -2.30 2.04 -7.03
N LEU A 275 -1.19 1.66 -7.66
CA LEU A 275 -1.05 0.33 -8.25
C LEU A 275 -1.17 -0.77 -7.20
N THR A 276 -0.60 -0.57 -6.01
CA THR A 276 -0.71 -1.53 -4.89
C THR A 276 -2.16 -1.64 -4.39
N THR A 277 -2.90 -0.52 -4.32
CA THR A 277 -4.34 -0.55 -4.02
C THR A 277 -5.10 -1.39 -5.03
N TYR A 278 -4.89 -1.13 -6.33
CA TYR A 278 -5.52 -1.93 -7.38
C TYR A 278 -5.12 -3.41 -7.31
N ALA A 279 -3.86 -3.73 -7.01
CA ALA A 279 -3.41 -5.11 -6.80
C ALA A 279 -4.17 -5.82 -5.69
N ASN A 280 -4.38 -5.13 -4.57
CA ASN A 280 -5.11 -5.68 -3.43
C ASN A 280 -6.60 -5.86 -3.75
N LEU A 281 -7.22 -4.90 -4.46
CA LEU A 281 -8.61 -5.03 -4.94
C LEU A 281 -8.77 -6.20 -5.93
N ILE A 282 -7.84 -6.34 -6.87
CA ILE A 282 -7.79 -7.45 -7.82
C ILE A 282 -7.59 -8.77 -7.07
N CYS A 283 -6.73 -8.82 -6.05
CA CYS A 283 -6.51 -10.02 -5.23
C CYS A 283 -7.81 -10.49 -4.55
N ILE A 284 -8.67 -9.57 -4.10
CA ILE A 284 -9.98 -9.90 -3.54
C ILE A 284 -10.86 -10.55 -4.61
N ILE A 285 -10.94 -9.95 -5.80
CA ILE A 285 -11.73 -10.50 -6.93
C ILE A 285 -11.22 -11.87 -7.38
N GLU A 286 -9.90 -12.05 -7.45
CA GLU A 286 -9.26 -13.33 -7.81
C GLU A 286 -9.63 -14.45 -6.84
N GLY A 287 -9.79 -14.14 -5.56
CA GLY A 287 -10.21 -15.07 -4.51
C GLY A 287 -11.67 -15.48 -4.57
N MET A 288 -12.53 -14.73 -5.28
CA MET A 288 -13.94 -15.05 -5.44
C MET A 288 -14.16 -16.24 -6.37
N LYS A 289 -15.26 -16.97 -6.21
CA LYS A 289 -15.69 -18.04 -7.12
C LYS A 289 -16.97 -17.61 -7.85
N PRO A 290 -16.85 -16.81 -8.94
CA PRO A 290 -18.00 -16.20 -9.57
C PRO A 290 -18.90 -17.23 -10.29
N GLN A 291 -20.21 -17.06 -10.17
CA GLN A 291 -21.23 -17.88 -10.82
C GLN A 291 -21.91 -17.16 -11.99
N SER A 292 -22.20 -15.87 -11.84
CA SER A 292 -22.75 -15.02 -12.90
C SER A 292 -21.77 -14.85 -14.04
N GLU A 293 -22.32 -14.73 -15.24
CA GLU A 293 -21.54 -14.63 -16.47
C GLU A 293 -20.67 -13.35 -16.48
N LEU A 294 -21.24 -12.22 -16.06
CA LEU A 294 -20.52 -10.96 -16.00
C LEU A 294 -19.30 -11.00 -15.05
N LEU A 295 -19.44 -11.59 -13.85
CA LEU A 295 -18.31 -11.68 -12.92
C LEU A 295 -17.25 -12.68 -13.38
N LYS A 296 -17.64 -13.75 -14.08
CA LYS A 296 -16.69 -14.67 -14.74
C LYS A 296 -15.88 -13.95 -15.81
N GLN A 297 -16.53 -13.16 -16.67
CA GLN A 297 -15.87 -12.36 -17.70
C GLN A 297 -14.91 -11.34 -17.08
N ILE A 298 -15.34 -10.59 -16.07
CA ILE A 298 -14.48 -9.65 -15.34
C ILE A 298 -13.27 -10.37 -14.75
N LYS A 299 -13.47 -11.54 -14.11
CA LYS A 299 -12.38 -12.32 -13.55
C LYS A 299 -11.43 -12.86 -14.62
N ALA A 300 -11.94 -13.26 -15.78
CA ALA A 300 -11.12 -13.74 -16.90
C ALA A 300 -10.19 -12.65 -17.43
N LEU A 301 -10.63 -11.39 -17.48
CA LEU A 301 -9.80 -10.24 -17.87
C LEU A 301 -8.61 -10.00 -16.92
N LEU A 302 -8.67 -10.50 -15.68
CA LEU A 302 -7.62 -10.33 -14.67
C LEU A 302 -6.56 -11.45 -14.68
N VAL A 303 -6.79 -12.52 -15.44
CA VAL A 303 -5.85 -13.65 -15.57
C VAL A 303 -5.03 -13.45 -16.84
N GLY A 304 -3.72 -13.21 -16.70
CA GLY A 304 -2.83 -13.04 -17.85
C GLY A 304 -2.49 -14.36 -18.56
N ASP A 305 -1.94 -14.25 -19.77
CA ASP A 305 -1.62 -15.37 -20.68
C ASP A 305 -0.77 -16.49 -20.06
N GLU A 306 0.08 -16.18 -19.08
CA GLU A 306 0.98 -17.14 -18.42
C GLU A 306 0.40 -17.80 -17.15
N LYS A 307 -0.92 -17.74 -16.92
CA LYS A 307 -1.56 -18.14 -15.63
C LYS A 307 -1.03 -17.37 -14.41
N GLN A 308 -0.26 -16.29 -14.61
CA GLN A 308 0.09 -15.36 -13.55
C GLN A 308 -1.09 -14.42 -13.33
N THR A 309 -1.51 -14.35 -12.07
CA THR A 309 -2.62 -13.48 -11.68
C THR A 309 -2.15 -12.02 -11.65
N ALA A 310 -2.99 -11.09 -12.09
CA ALA A 310 -2.63 -9.67 -12.13
C ALA A 310 -2.21 -9.15 -10.75
N SER A 311 -2.82 -9.65 -9.66
CA SER A 311 -2.41 -9.31 -8.29
C SER A 311 -0.96 -9.70 -8.01
N LYS A 312 -0.49 -10.88 -8.43
CA LYS A 312 0.89 -11.35 -8.21
C LYS A 312 1.89 -10.51 -8.99
N ALA A 313 1.58 -10.16 -10.24
CA ALA A 313 2.44 -9.32 -11.05
C ALA A 313 2.60 -7.92 -10.42
N ILE A 314 1.49 -7.31 -9.99
CA ILE A 314 1.52 -5.98 -9.38
C ILE A 314 2.14 -6.02 -7.97
N ASN A 315 1.90 -7.07 -7.18
CA ASN A 315 2.56 -7.24 -5.89
C ASN A 315 4.08 -7.44 -6.02
N ARG A 316 4.54 -8.15 -7.05
CA ARG A 316 5.97 -8.27 -7.36
C ARG A 316 6.57 -6.93 -7.73
N LEU A 317 5.88 -6.15 -8.57
CA LEU A 317 6.27 -4.79 -8.89
C LEU A 317 6.32 -3.89 -7.64
N SER A 318 5.30 -3.96 -6.78
CA SER A 318 5.24 -3.22 -5.52
C SER A 318 6.40 -3.62 -4.59
N ALA A 319 6.73 -4.91 -4.48
CA ALA A 319 7.88 -5.38 -3.72
C ALA A 319 9.21 -4.86 -4.27
N LEU A 320 9.40 -4.90 -5.60
CA LEU A 320 10.60 -4.38 -6.27
C LEU A 320 10.74 -2.86 -6.08
N MET A 321 9.64 -2.12 -6.14
CA MET A 321 9.67 -0.67 -5.95
C MET A 321 9.76 -0.27 -4.48
N ASN A 322 9.16 -1.02 -3.55
CA ASN A 322 9.40 -0.84 -2.11
C ASN A 322 10.87 -1.08 -1.74
N ALA A 323 11.52 -2.04 -2.40
CA ALA A 323 12.97 -2.22 -2.27
C ALA A 323 13.75 -1.02 -2.84
N LEU A 324 13.26 -0.41 -3.93
CA LEU A 324 13.80 0.84 -4.47
C LEU A 324 13.58 2.02 -3.50
N ASP A 325 12.44 2.13 -2.84
CA ASP A 325 12.11 3.21 -1.88
C ASP A 325 12.84 3.05 -0.54
N GLN A 326 13.09 1.82 -0.09
CA GLN A 326 13.95 1.55 1.06
C GLN A 326 15.35 2.13 0.91
N ARG A 327 15.84 2.32 -0.33
CA ARG A 327 17.10 3.00 -0.64
C ARG A 327 17.16 4.45 -0.14
N ASN A 328 16.01 5.12 0.02
CA ASN A 328 15.95 6.50 0.54
C ASN A 328 15.82 6.56 2.06
N ASN A 329 15.59 5.43 2.75
CA ASN A 329 15.56 5.43 4.20
C ASN A 329 17.00 5.57 4.72
N ILE A 330 17.30 6.68 5.39
CA ILE A 330 18.66 7.07 5.83
C ILE A 330 19.39 5.92 6.53
N PHE A 331 18.71 5.12 7.37
CA PHE A 331 19.33 3.99 8.08
C PHE A 331 19.65 2.82 7.15
N VAL A 332 18.76 2.53 6.21
CA VAL A 332 18.92 1.45 5.23
C VAL A 332 19.94 1.86 4.17
N ALA A 333 19.94 3.12 3.74
CA ALA A 333 20.94 3.73 2.87
C ALA A 333 22.33 3.65 3.51
N LEU A 334 22.47 4.00 4.79
CA LEU A 334 23.77 4.01 5.47
C LEU A 334 24.36 2.59 5.59
N ILE A 335 23.53 1.57 5.85
CA ILE A 335 23.96 0.16 5.97
C ILE A 335 24.17 -0.49 4.58
N LEU A 336 23.22 -0.36 3.65
CA LEU A 336 23.32 -0.98 2.32
C LEU A 336 24.29 -0.25 1.38
N ASN A 337 24.36 1.09 1.43
CA ASN A 337 25.28 1.85 0.59
C ASN A 337 26.71 1.79 1.14
N GLY A 338 26.86 1.76 2.47
CA GLY A 338 28.16 1.57 3.11
C GLY A 338 28.80 0.23 2.78
N LEU A 339 28.04 -0.87 2.82
CA LEU A 339 28.59 -2.22 2.62
C LEU A 339 28.55 -2.70 1.17
N PHE A 340 27.48 -2.39 0.42
CA PHE A 340 27.21 -3.02 -0.88
C PHE A 340 27.02 -2.04 -2.04
N PHE A 341 27.11 -0.73 -1.79
CA PHE A 341 26.97 0.32 -2.80
C PHE A 341 25.80 0.09 -3.77
N ARG A 342 24.64 -0.32 -3.22
CA ARG A 342 23.47 -0.82 -3.97
C ARG A 342 22.61 0.31 -4.57
N GLU A 343 23.21 1.47 -4.81
CA GLU A 343 22.53 2.68 -5.30
C GLU A 343 22.29 2.70 -6.83
N LEU A 344 22.67 1.65 -7.54
CA LEU A 344 22.75 1.62 -8.99
C LEU A 344 21.98 0.44 -9.60
#